data_AF-A0A3N9TT94-F1
#
_entry.id   AF-A0A3N9TT94-F1
#
_cell.length_a   1.000
_cell.length_b   1.000
_cell.length_c   1.000
_cell.angle_alpha   90.00
_cell.angle_beta   90.00
_cell.angle_gamma   90.00
#
_symmetry.space_group_name_H-M   'P 1'
#
loop_
_entity.id
_entity.type
_entity.pdbx_description
1 polymer ?
#
loop_
_entity_poly.entity_id
_entity_poly.type
_entity_poly.pdbx_seq_one_letter_code
_entity_poly.pdbx_strand_id
1 'polypeptide(L)' 'MATITVHVSDVEKQFLDEMAKLKGKSLSDLLKTTTLESLEDEYDARVADCAYEEYLKKPESCPLSETISEYGLGNGE' A
#
# COMPACT_ATOMS: atom_id res chain seq x y z
N MET A 1 -9.32 -18.88 -12.05
CA MET A 1 -8.82 -17.55 -12.47
C MET A 1 -10.02 -16.64 -12.65
N ALA A 2 -9.97 -15.44 -12.08
CA ALA A 2 -10.96 -14.40 -12.34
C ALA A 2 -10.46 -13.49 -13.48
N THR A 3 -11.36 -13.08 -14.35
CA THR A 3 -11.05 -12.19 -15.49
C THR A 3 -11.77 -10.87 -15.28
N ILE A 4 -11.06 -9.76 -15.46
CA ILE A 4 -11.61 -8.40 -15.42
C ILE A 4 -11.48 -7.81 -16.82
N THR A 5 -12.58 -7.30 -17.36
CA THR A 5 -12.61 -6.60 -18.65
C THR A 5 -12.76 -5.11 -18.38
N VAL A 6 -11.79 -4.32 -18.83
CA VAL A 6 -11.81 -2.86 -18.71
C VAL A 6 -11.99 -2.27 -20.10
N HIS A 7 -12.98 -1.39 -20.26
CA HIS A 7 -13.17 -0.64 -21.49
C HIS A 7 -12.43 0.69 -21.36
N VAL A 8 -11.57 0.97 -22.34
CA VAL A 8 -10.76 2.18 -22.44
C VAL A 8 -10.83 2.71 -23.87
N SER A 9 -10.59 4.00 -24.05
CA SER A 9 -10.37 4.58 -25.38
C SER A 9 -9.06 4.10 -25.99
N ASP A 10 -8.93 4.25 -27.32
CA ASP A 10 -7.70 3.89 -28.03
C ASP A 10 -6.48 4.68 -27.52
N VAL A 11 -6.69 5.95 -27.13
CA VAL A 11 -5.65 6.82 -26.59
C VAL A 11 -5.18 6.35 -25.21
N GLU A 12 -6.12 6.02 -24.32
CA GLU A 12 -5.80 5.50 -22.98
C GLU A 12 -5.08 4.15 -23.07
N LYS A 13 -5.52 3.28 -23.99
CA LYS A 13 -4.85 2.00 -24.23
C LYS A 13 -3.40 2.20 -24.69
N GLN A 14 -3.17 3.09 -25.66
CA GLN A 14 -1.83 3.39 -26.14
C GLN A 14 -0.94 3.92 -25.02
N PHE A 15 -1.46 4.82 -24.20
CA PHE A 15 -0.75 5.35 -23.04
C PHE A 15 -0.36 4.24 -22.06
N LEU A 16 -1.30 3.36 -21.70
CA LEU A 16 -1.05 2.26 -20.77
C LEU A 16 -0.05 1.25 -21.33
N ASP A 17 -0.08 0.96 -22.63
CA ASP A 17 0.88 0.07 -23.30
C ASP A 17 2.30 0.66 -23.25
N GLU A 18 2.48 1.96 -23.52
CA GLU A 18 3.78 2.62 -23.39
C GLU A 18 4.27 2.65 -21.94
N MET A 19 3.37 2.87 -20.97
CA MET A 19 3.72 2.80 -19.54
C MET A 19 4.11 1.39 -19.09
N ALA A 20 3.49 0.36 -19.64
CA ALA A 20 3.84 -1.03 -19.37
C ALA A 20 5.24 -1.35 -19.90
N LYS A 21 5.56 -0.91 -21.13
CA LYS A 21 6.90 -1.02 -21.72
C LYS A 21 7.95 -0.27 -20.90
N LEU A 22 7.66 0.96 -20.48
CA LEU A 22 8.54 1.78 -19.63
C LEU A 22 8.93 1.05 -18.34
N LYS A 23 7.96 0.40 -17.70
CA LYS A 23 8.14 -0.34 -16.44
C LYS A 23 8.62 -1.79 -16.66
N GLY A 24 8.77 -2.24 -17.91
CA GLY A 24 9.15 -3.62 -18.23
C GLY A 24 8.14 -4.68 -17.76
N LYS A 25 6.86 -4.32 -17.60
CA LYS A 25 5.78 -5.20 -17.11
C LYS A 25 4.78 -5.47 -18.23
N SER A 26 3.97 -6.53 -18.07
CA SER A 26 2.79 -6.69 -18.92
C SER A 26 1.72 -5.66 -18.57
N LEU A 27 0.81 -5.34 -19.50
CA LEU A 27 -0.31 -4.42 -19.24
C LEU A 27 -1.18 -4.91 -18.06
N SER A 28 -1.45 -6.22 -18.00
CA SER A 28 -2.21 -6.83 -16.91
C SER A 28 -1.49 -6.67 -15.57
N ASP A 29 -0.18 -6.89 -15.53
CA ASP A 29 0.60 -6.75 -14.30
C ASP A 29 0.69 -5.28 -13.87
N LEU A 30 0.85 -4.37 -14.82
CA LEU A 30 0.84 -2.93 -14.55
C LEU A 30 -0.47 -2.51 -13.89
N LEU A 31 -1.61 -2.85 -14.51
CA LEU A 31 -2.93 -2.49 -14.00
C LEU A 31 -3.19 -3.12 -12.62
N LYS A 32 -2.86 -4.41 -12.46
CA LYS A 32 -3.05 -5.11 -11.19
C LYS A 32 -2.20 -4.50 -10.07
N THR A 33 -0.89 -4.36 -10.30
CA THR A 33 0.03 -3.86 -9.26
C THR A 33 -0.28 -2.42 -8.90
N THR A 34 -0.41 -1.54 -9.89
CA THR A 34 -0.66 -0.12 -9.65
C THR A 34 -1.99 0.11 -8.93
N THR A 35 -3.05 -0.61 -9.31
CA THR A 35 -4.36 -0.43 -8.69
C THR A 35 -4.36 -0.94 -7.25
N LEU A 36 -3.77 -2.12 -6.99
CA LEU A 36 -3.73 -2.68 -5.64
C LEU A 36 -2.83 -1.86 -4.72
N GLU A 37 -1.63 -1.50 -5.16
CA GLU A 37 -0.70 -0.66 -4.39
C GLU A 37 -1.37 0.69 -4.02
N SER A 38 -2.00 1.36 -4.98
CA SER A 38 -2.68 2.63 -4.70
C SER A 38 -3.87 2.50 -3.73
N LEU A 39 -4.58 1.38 -3.74
CA LEU A 39 -5.70 1.13 -2.83
C LEU A 39 -5.20 0.76 -1.43
N GLU A 40 -4.12 -0.03 -1.35
CA GLU A 40 -3.45 -0.38 -0.09
C GLU A 40 -2.87 0.85 0.59
N ASP A 41 -2.18 1.73 -0.15
CA ASP A 41 -1.65 3.00 0.37
C ASP A 41 -2.76 3.89 0.97
N GLU A 42 -3.90 4.01 0.29
CA GLU A 42 -5.05 4.78 0.78
C GLU A 42 -5.66 4.14 2.04
N TYR A 43 -5.77 2.81 2.05
CA TYR A 43 -6.30 2.08 3.19
C TYR A 43 -5.39 2.21 4.42
N ASP A 44 -4.08 2.02 4.24
CA ASP A 44 -3.09 2.13 5.32
C ASP A 44 -3.05 3.54 5.90
N ALA A 45 -3.15 4.58 5.06
CA ALA A 45 -3.25 5.96 5.52
C ALA A 45 -4.49 6.18 6.43
N ARG A 46 -5.66 5.68 6.01
CA ARG A 46 -6.89 5.79 6.82
C ARG A 46 -6.80 5.00 8.13
N VAL A 47 -6.19 3.82 8.10
CA VAL A 47 -5.99 3.02 9.32
C VAL A 47 -5.07 3.74 10.29
N ALA A 48 -3.99 4.34 9.80
CA ALA A 48 -3.07 5.15 10.60
C ALA A 48 -3.78 6.35 11.24
N ASP A 49 -4.61 7.08 10.47
CA ASP A 49 -5.40 8.20 10.98
C ASP A 49 -6.35 7.75 12.10
N CYS A 50 -7.10 6.66 11.89
CA CYS A 50 -7.97 6.09 12.92
C CYS A 50 -7.21 5.69 14.20
N ALA A 51 -6.08 4.99 14.05
CA ALA A 51 -5.25 4.57 15.18
C ALA A 51 -4.69 5.79 15.94
N TYR A 52 -4.33 6.85 15.22
CA TYR A 52 -3.86 8.09 15.81
C TYR A 52 -4.97 8.83 16.57
N GLU A 53 -6.18 8.91 16.02
CA GLU A 53 -7.34 9.48 16.72
C GLU A 53 -7.68 8.71 18.02
N GLU A 54 -7.56 7.37 18.00
CA GLU A 54 -7.75 6.56 19.20
C GLU A 54 -6.67 6.79 20.24
N TYR A 55 -5.40 6.88 19.82
CA TYR A 55 -4.29 7.23 20.70
C TYR A 55 -4.51 8.59 21.37
N LEU A 56 -4.97 9.60 20.62
CA LEU A 56 -5.24 10.94 21.15
C LEU A 56 -6.32 10.97 22.25
N LYS A 57 -7.26 10.01 22.26
CA LYS A 57 -8.27 9.91 23.33
C LYS A 57 -7.65 9.52 24.68
N LYS A 58 -6.57 8.74 24.67
CA LYS A 58 -5.85 8.30 25.86
C LYS A 58 -4.37 8.06 25.55
N PRO A 59 -3.55 9.13 25.48
CA PRO A 59 -2.14 8.99 25.17
C PRO A 59 -1.42 8.34 26.35
N GLU A 60 -0.82 7.18 26.10
CA GLU A 60 0.06 6.50 27.03
C GLU A 60 1.51 6.58 26.53
N SER A 61 2.46 6.70 27.46
CA SER A 61 3.88 6.72 27.16
C SER A 61 4.53 5.60 27.96
N CYS A 62 5.25 4.72 27.28
CA CYS A 62 6.10 3.70 27.90
C CYS A 62 7.58 3.98 27.58
N PRO A 63 8.52 3.50 28.41
CA PRO A 63 9.93 3.54 28.08
C PRO A 63 10.21 2.78 26.78
N LEU A 64 11.08 3.33 25.93
CA LEU A 64 11.45 2.71 24.66
C LEU A 64 11.98 1.26 24.82
N SER A 65 12.64 0.96 25.94
CA SER A 65 13.12 -0.39 26.25
C SER A 65 12.00 -1.42 26.38
N GLU A 66 10.84 -1.01 26.88
CA GLU A 66 9.67 -1.87 27.04
C GLU A 66 9.06 -2.19 25.67
N THR A 67 8.87 -1.16 24.83
CA THR A 67 8.40 -1.31 23.45
C THR A 67 9.32 -2.21 22.62
N ILE A 68 10.65 -2.02 22.71
CA ILE A 68 11.62 -2.85 21.98
C ILE A 68 11.52 -4.33 22.40
N SER A 69 11.33 -4.60 23.69
CA SER A 69 11.14 -5.97 24.19
C SER A 69 9.81 -6.56 23.73
N GLU A 70 8.73 -5.77 23.76
CA GLU A 70 7.38 -6.19 23.35
C GLU A 70 7.32 -6.61 21.88
N TYR A 71 7.92 -5.82 20.99
CA TYR A 71 7.95 -6.09 19.55
C TYR A 71 9.07 -7.06 19.12
N GLY A 72 9.83 -7.61 20.06
CA GLY A 72 10.91 -8.56 19.77
C GLY A 72 12.09 -7.97 18.99
N LEU A 73 12.23 -6.64 19.01
CA LEU A 73 13.28 -5.90 18.30
C LEU A 73 14.60 -5.81 19.08
N GLY A 74 14.63 -6.35 20.30
CA GLY A 74 15.77 -6.30 21.23
C GLY A 74 16.81 -7.41 21.08
N ASN A 75 16.61 -8.38 20.18
CA ASN A 75 17.58 -9.45 19.95
C ASN A 75 18.64 -8.99 18.94
N GLY A 76 19.52 -8.12 19.42
CA GLY A 76 20.80 -7.77 18.80
C GLY A 76 21.96 -8.39 19.58
N GLU A 77 22.00 -9.71 19.66
CA GLU A 77 23.19 -10.58 19.64
C GLU A 77 22.88 -11.84 18.83
#